data_AF-A0A139CK92-F1
#
_entry.id   AF-A0A139CK92-F1
#
_cell.length_a   1.000
_cell.length_b   1.000
_cell.length_c   1.000
_cell.angle_alpha   90.00
_cell.angle_beta   90.00
_cell.angle_gamma   90.00
#
_symmetry.space_group_name_H-M   'P 1'
#
loop_
_entity.id
_entity.type
_entity.pdbx_description
1 polymer ?
#
loop_
_entity_poly.entity_id
_entity_poly.type
_entity_poly.pdbx_seq_one_letter_code
_entity_poly.pdbx_strand_id
1 'polypeptide(L)' 'MFSLITEIYNALKQWQKALLFSFISYAMLLFLIIVAITFILRDFNFLVVAGLTFVYMAGLVVFTLIARRLFSRRLVEE' A
#
# COMPACT_ATOMS: atom_id res chain seq x y z
N MET A 1 9.53 -30.90 -12.36
CA MET A 1 9.91 -30.30 -11.06
C MET A 1 10.61 -28.96 -11.22
N PHE A 2 11.68 -28.86 -12.05
CA PHE A 2 12.37 -27.58 -12.28
C PHE A 2 11.48 -26.49 -12.92
N SER A 3 10.62 -26.82 -13.91
CA SER A 3 9.74 -25.81 -14.54
C SER A 3 8.71 -25.20 -13.58
N LEU A 4 8.14 -26.01 -12.68
CA LEU A 4 7.21 -25.55 -11.63
C LEU A 4 7.88 -24.55 -10.68
N ILE A 5 9.14 -24.79 -10.30
CA ILE A 5 9.90 -23.88 -9.44
C ILE A 5 10.12 -22.54 -10.17
N THR A 6 10.46 -22.58 -11.47
CA THR A 6 10.67 -21.37 -12.27
C THR A 6 9.37 -20.58 -12.49
N GLU A 7 8.23 -21.25 -12.68
CA GLU A 7 6.91 -20.62 -12.80
C GLU A 7 6.48 -19.94 -11.50
N ILE A 8 6.60 -20.63 -10.36
CA ILE A 8 6.29 -20.06 -9.04
C ILE A 8 7.18 -18.84 -8.77
N TYR A 9 8.46 -18.91 -9.11
CA TYR A 9 9.39 -17.79 -8.95
C TYR A 9 9.00 -16.58 -9.81
N ASN A 10 8.63 -16.80 -11.07
CA ASN A 10 8.16 -15.74 -11.97
C ASN A 10 6.84 -15.13 -11.50
N ALA A 11 5.90 -15.94 -11.03
CA ALA A 11 4.64 -15.47 -10.46
C ALA A 11 4.86 -14.63 -9.18
N LEU A 12 5.72 -15.10 -8.26
CA LEU A 12 6.10 -14.32 -7.07
C LEU A 12 6.74 -12.99 -7.44
N LYS A 13 7.66 -12.99 -8.42
CA LYS A 13 8.37 -11.78 -8.88
C LYS A 13 7.41 -10.76 -9.49
N GLN A 14 6.38 -11.21 -10.21
CA GLN A 14 5.34 -10.32 -10.75
C GLN A 14 4.45 -9.76 -9.64
N TRP A 15 4.09 -10.58 -8.64
CA TRP A 15 3.30 -10.16 -7.48
C TRP A 15 4.02 -9.10 -6.64
N GLN A 16 5.33 -9.28 -6.42
CA GLN A 16 6.16 -8.30 -5.73
C GLN A 16 6.22 -6.96 -6.48
N LYS A 17 6.39 -6.99 -7.80
CA LYS A 17 6.38 -5.77 -8.62
C LYS A 17 5.03 -5.04 -8.56
N ALA A 18 3.92 -5.78 -8.61
CA ALA A 18 2.58 -5.19 -8.51
C ALA A 18 2.33 -4.56 -7.13
N LEU A 19 2.75 -5.22 -6.05
CA LEU A 19 2.68 -4.69 -4.70
C LEU A 19 3.51 -3.41 -4.54
N LEU A 20 4.73 -3.41 -5.08
CA LEU A 20 5.65 -2.28 -4.99
C LEU A 20 5.12 -1.07 -5.79
N PHE A 21 4.54 -1.31 -6.97
CA PHE A 21 3.89 -0.27 -7.77
C PHE A 21 2.66 0.33 -7.07
N SER A 22 1.84 -0.53 -6.45
CA SER A 22 0.69 -0.11 -5.64
C SER A 22 1.15 0.74 -4.45
N PHE A 23 2.17 0.30 -3.73
CA PHE A 23 2.75 1.03 -2.62
C PHE A 23 3.26 2.42 -3.02
N ILE A 24 4.02 2.53 -4.12
CA ILE A 24 4.50 3.81 -4.65
C ILE A 24 3.33 4.73 -4.98
N SER A 25 2.26 4.20 -5.58
CA SER A 25 1.07 4.99 -5.94
C SER A 25 0.39 5.60 -4.71
N TYR A 26 0.23 4.81 -3.63
CA TYR A 26 -0.30 5.31 -2.36
C TYR A 26 0.66 6.28 -1.64
N ALA A 27 1.97 6.05 -1.72
CA ALA A 27 2.96 6.98 -1.17
C ALA A 27 2.94 8.33 -1.91
N MET A 28 2.73 8.32 -3.23
CA MET A 28 2.61 9.55 -4.03
C MET A 28 1.37 10.35 -3.65
N LEU A 29 0.23 9.67 -3.41
CA LEU A 29 -0.97 10.33 -2.88
C LEU A 29 -0.71 10.96 -1.51
N LEU A 30 -0.06 10.24 -0.60
CA LEU A 30 0.30 10.78 0.71
C LEU A 30 1.19 12.03 0.58
N PHE A 31 2.18 11.98 -0.31
CA PHE A 31 3.05 13.12 -0.58
C PHE A 31 2.24 14.36 -1.03
N LEU A 32 1.31 14.19 -1.97
CA LEU A 32 0.45 15.29 -2.42
C LEU A 32 -0.41 15.87 -1.29
N ILE A 33 -0.93 15.02 -0.41
CA ILE A 33 -1.71 15.48 0.76
C ILE A 33 -0.84 16.30 1.71
N ILE A 34 0.37 15.83 2.01
CA ILE A 34 1.32 16.56 2.86
C ILE A 34 1.67 17.91 2.25
N VAL A 35 1.97 17.95 0.94
CA VAL A 35 2.25 19.19 0.21
C VAL A 35 1.06 20.14 0.31
N ALA A 36 -0.15 19.68 -0.01
CA ALA A 36 -1.36 20.51 0.03
C ALA A 36 -1.58 21.13 1.43
N ILE A 37 -1.43 20.34 2.49
CA ILE A 37 -1.61 20.81 3.87
C ILE A 37 -0.53 21.81 4.27
N THR A 38 0.72 21.56 3.88
CA THR A 38 1.83 22.48 4.16
C THR A 38 1.60 23.84 3.49
N PHE A 39 1.09 23.85 2.25
CA PHE A 39 0.74 25.09 1.55
C PHE A 39 -0.46 25.81 2.20
N ILE A 40 -1.48 25.08 2.66
CA ILE A 40 -2.66 25.66 3.31
C ILE A 40 -2.30 26.29 4.66
N LEU A 41 -1.51 25.59 5.48
CA LEU A 41 -1.08 26.08 6.79
C LEU A 41 0.00 27.17 6.68
N ARG A 42 0.64 27.31 5.51
CA ARG A 42 1.79 28.20 5.26
C ARG A 42 2.95 27.99 6.24
N ASP A 43 2.97 26.84 6.90
CA ASP A 43 3.95 26.47 7.89
C ASP A 43 4.11 24.95 7.88
N PHE A 44 5.31 24.49 8.20
CA PHE A 44 5.63 23.08 8.29
C PHE A 44 5.58 22.62 9.75
N ASN A 45 4.41 22.13 10.16
CA ASN A 45 4.26 21.49 11.46
C ASN A 45 4.54 19.99 11.36
N PHE A 46 5.72 19.58 11.84
CA PHE A 46 6.14 18.17 11.83
C PHE A 46 5.13 17.25 12.53
N LEU A 47 4.52 17.69 13.63
CA LEU A 47 3.56 16.87 14.39
C LEU A 47 2.30 16.58 13.57
N VAL A 48 1.83 17.58 12.81
CA VAL A 48 0.68 17.43 11.90
C VAL A 48 1.03 16.46 10.77
N VAL A 49 2.20 16.64 10.13
CA VAL A 49 2.63 15.77 9.03
C VAL A 49 2.86 14.33 9.49
N ALA A 50 3.50 14.15 10.65
CA ALA A 50 3.74 12.85 11.25
C ALA A 50 2.42 12.15 11.64
N GLY A 51 1.50 12.88 12.27
CA GLY A 51 0.18 12.36 12.61
C GLY A 51 -0.63 11.96 11.38
N LEU A 52 -0.60 12.78 10.33
CA LEU A 52 -1.33 12.51 9.11
C LEU A 52 -0.76 11.31 8.33
N THR A 53 0.57 11.21 8.29
CA THR A 53 1.29 10.05 7.76
C THR A 53 0.92 8.78 8.53
N PHE A 54 0.92 8.85 9.86
CA PHE A 54 0.57 7.72 10.70
C PHE A 54 -0.87 7.25 10.46
N VAL A 55 -1.84 8.16 10.46
CA VAL A 55 -3.25 7.84 10.21
C VAL A 55 -3.46 7.23 8.83
N TYR A 56 -2.83 7.81 7.79
CA TYR A 56 -2.94 7.32 6.42
C TYR A 56 -2.36 5.90 6.28
N MET A 57 -1.16 5.67 6.81
CA MET A 57 -0.48 4.37 6.74
C MET A 57 -1.22 3.30 7.56
N ALA A 58 -1.70 3.65 8.75
CA ALA A 58 -2.52 2.76 9.57
C ALA A 58 -3.80 2.36 8.83
N GLY A 59 -4.46 3.33 8.18
CA GLY A 59 -5.63 3.09 7.33
C GLY A 59 -5.33 2.10 6.21
N LEU A 60 -4.24 2.31 5.45
CA LEU A 60 -3.84 1.39 4.37
C LEU A 60 -3.60 -0.04 4.85
N VAL A 61 -2.94 -0.21 6.00
CA VAL A 61 -2.72 -1.53 6.59
C VAL A 61 -4.05 -2.19 6.94
N VAL A 62 -4.96 -1.46 7.60
CA VAL A 62 -6.29 -1.96 7.96
C VAL A 62 -7.08 -2.35 6.72
N PHE A 63 -7.13 -1.50 5.69
CA PHE A 63 -7.81 -1.81 4.43
C PHE A 63 -7.23 -3.04 3.75
N THR A 64 -5.90 -3.19 3.75
CA THR A 64 -5.23 -4.36 3.18
C THR A 64 -5.59 -5.65 3.94
N LEU A 65 -5.68 -5.59 5.27
CA LEU A 65 -6.11 -6.72 6.08
C LEU A 65 -7.58 -7.10 5.84
N ILE A 66 -8.45 -6.10 5.69
CA ILE A 66 -9.87 -6.31 5.35
C ILE A 66 -9.99 -6.93 3.96
N ALA A 67 -9.30 -6.36 2.96
CA ALA A 67 -9.27 -6.88 1.59
C ALA A 67 -8.79 -8.32 1.58
N ARG A 68 -7.69 -8.64 2.27
CA ARG A 68 -7.19 -10.00 2.43
C ARG A 68 -8.27 -10.92 3.00
N ARG A 69 -8.95 -10.54 4.09
CA ARG A 69 -10.02 -11.35 4.68
C ARG A 69 -11.19 -11.58 3.71
N LEU A 70 -11.55 -10.58 2.92
CA LEU A 70 -12.67 -10.67 1.97
C LEU A 70 -12.32 -11.54 0.77
N PHE A 71 -11.13 -11.40 0.19
CA PHE A 71 -10.68 -12.20 -0.94
C PHE A 71 -10.29 -13.63 -0.54
N SER A 72 -9.70 -13.85 0.64
CA SER A 72 -9.40 -15.21 1.13
C SER A 72 -10.66 -16.05 1.35
N ARG A 73 -11.82 -15.46 1.60
CA ARG A 73 -13.08 -16.20 1.68
C ARG A 73 -13.59 -16.68 0.31
N ARG A 74 -13.31 -15.93 -0.75
CA ARG A 74 -13.75 -16.28 -2.12
C ARG A 74 -12.85 -17.28 -2.83
N LEU A 75 -11.57 -17.36 -2.46
CA LEU A 75 -10.60 -18.31 -3.04
C LEU A 75 -10.74 -19.75 -2.50
N VAL A 76 -11.57 -19.98 -1.47
CA VAL A 76 -11.84 -21.31 -0.90
C VAL A 76 -13.09 -21.95 -1.51
N GLU A 77 -13.87 -21.20 -2.30
CA GLU A 77 -15.10 -21.66 -2.95
C GLU A 77 -14.90 -22.10 -4.42
N GLU A 78 -13.67 -22.05 -4.94
CA GLU A 78 -13.25 -22.65 -6.23
C GLU A 78 -12.32 -23.85 -6.00
#